data_AF-A0AAT9S4F1-F1
#
_entry.id   AF-A0AAT9S4F1-F1
#
_cell.length_a   1.000
_cell.length_b   1.000
_cell.length_c   1.000
_cell.angle_alpha   90.00
_cell.angle_beta   90.00
_cell.angle_gamma   90.00
#
_symmetry.space_group_name_H-M   'P 1'
#
loop_
_entity.id
_entity.type
_entity.pdbx_description
1 polymer ?
#
loop_
_entity_poly.entity_id
_entity_poly.type
_entity_poly.pdbx_seq_one_letter_code
_entity_poly.pdbx_strand_id
1 'polypeptide(L)'
;MPAGAGQRGLARPLPDLLAHRGPADRGQVRQEPVPPCPARAQCTTTADSARTVGFPPRELRDLQLRVRAEQQTPEWKTRYAVRSGVEGTVNEFAHGHGMRRCRYRGQGKAHLQHVLTAIAVNIERLSGLPPAEEAPIPRRPTAFQSYLDQRELPRLKSWRTLGS
;
A
#
# COMPACT_ATOMS: atom_id res chain seq x y z
N MET A 1 9.50 -39.64 -12.13
CA MET A 1 9.76 -39.18 -10.75
C MET A 1 11.28 -39.01 -10.62
N PRO A 2 11.76 -37.84 -10.17
CA PRO A 2 11.59 -37.46 -8.77
C PRO A 2 10.71 -36.23 -8.58
N ALA A 3 10.13 -36.19 -7.38
CA ALA A 3 9.10 -35.29 -6.94
C ALA A 3 9.63 -33.86 -6.77
N GLY A 4 8.84 -32.89 -7.23
CA GLY A 4 9.06 -31.48 -6.94
C GLY A 4 9.03 -31.24 -5.44
N ALA A 5 10.09 -30.61 -4.93
CA ALA A 5 10.14 -30.12 -3.57
C ALA A 5 9.05 -29.07 -3.38
N GLY A 6 7.98 -29.47 -2.67
CA GLY A 6 6.89 -28.59 -2.29
C GLY A 6 7.42 -27.38 -1.54
N GLN A 7 6.99 -26.20 -1.97
CA GLN A 7 7.20 -24.94 -1.26
C GLN A 7 6.54 -25.08 0.12
N ARG A 8 7.35 -25.42 1.13
CA ARG A 8 6.95 -25.33 2.53
C ARG A 8 6.88 -23.84 2.85
N GLY A 9 5.72 -23.25 2.59
CA GLY A 9 5.35 -21.95 3.13
C GLY A 9 5.37 -22.06 4.65
N LEU A 10 6.50 -21.69 5.26
CA LEU A 10 6.53 -21.35 6.67
C LEU A 10 5.84 -19.99 6.80
N ALA A 11 4.50 -20.02 6.74
CA ALA A 11 3.71 -19.04 7.44
C ALA A 11 4.10 -19.19 8.91
N ARG A 12 5.09 -18.41 9.36
CA ARG A 12 5.33 -18.26 10.80
C ARG A 12 3.98 -17.84 11.37
N PRO A 13 3.36 -18.62 12.26
CA PRO A 13 2.04 -18.28 12.77
C PRO A 13 2.14 -16.86 13.30
N LEU A 14 1.31 -15.99 12.74
CA LEU A 14 1.13 -14.66 13.28
C LEU A 14 0.75 -14.90 14.75
N PRO A 15 1.51 -14.38 15.73
CA PRO A 15 1.08 -14.51 17.12
C PRO A 15 -0.33 -13.96 17.20
N ASP A 16 -1.20 -14.67 17.91
CA ASP A 16 -2.62 -14.38 17.99
C ASP A 16 -2.82 -12.89 18.30
N LEU A 17 -3.11 -12.08 17.28
CA LEU A 17 -3.24 -10.62 17.42
C LEU A 17 -4.39 -10.25 18.38
N LEU A 18 -5.28 -11.22 18.64
CA LEU A 18 -6.37 -11.11 19.59
C LEU A 18 -5.91 -11.21 21.05
N ALA A 19 -4.82 -11.93 21.35
CA ALA A 19 -4.33 -12.13 22.71
C ALA A 19 -3.64 -10.87 23.31
N HIS A 20 -3.19 -9.95 22.46
CA HIS A 20 -2.51 -8.72 22.88
C HIS A 20 -3.42 -7.47 22.89
N ARG A 21 -4.75 -7.64 22.82
CA ARG A 21 -5.72 -6.57 23.11
C ARG A 21 -5.87 -6.27 24.62
N GLY A 22 -4.84 -6.54 25.41
CA GLY A 22 -4.79 -6.09 26.80
C GLY A 22 -4.77 -4.56 26.88
N PRO A 23 -5.27 -3.95 27.97
CA PRO A 23 -5.16 -2.52 28.15
C PRO A 23 -3.69 -2.11 28.08
N ALA A 24 -3.40 -1.03 27.34
CA ALA A 24 -2.08 -0.40 27.42
C ALA A 24 -1.82 0.01 28.86
N ASP A 25 -0.60 -0.20 29.35
CA ASP A 25 -0.18 0.30 30.65
C ASP A 25 -0.26 1.83 30.57
N ARG A 26 -1.27 2.40 31.25
CA ARG A 26 -1.45 3.84 31.32
C ARG A 26 -0.51 4.39 32.37
N GLY A 27 0.58 4.99 31.92
CA GLY A 27 1.40 5.85 32.75
C GLY A 27 0.79 7.25 32.76
N GLN A 28 0.44 7.75 33.94
CA GLN A 28 0.37 9.21 34.14
C GLN A 28 1.78 9.69 34.48
N VAL A 29 2.25 10.72 33.78
CA VAL A 29 3.42 11.46 34.25
C VAL A 29 2.98 12.13 35.55
N ARG A 30 3.40 11.58 36.68
CA ARG A 30 3.18 12.20 37.99
C ARG A 30 4.01 13.49 38.02
N GLN A 31 3.38 14.60 38.38
CA GLN A 31 4.11 15.80 38.74
C GLN A 31 4.77 15.52 40.08
N GLU A 32 6.03 15.06 40.06
CA GLU A 32 6.87 15.22 41.23
C GLU A 32 7.19 16.72 41.39
N PRO A 33 7.41 17.21 42.63
CA PRO A 33 7.83 18.59 42.88
C PRO A 33 9.29 18.76 42.42
N VAL A 34 9.49 18.76 41.11
CA VAL A 34 10.74 19.08 40.43
C VAL A 34 10.65 20.55 40.03
N PRO A 35 11.75 21.33 40.11
CA PRO A 35 11.79 22.67 39.53
C PRO A 35 11.31 22.67 38.07
N PRO A 36 10.69 23.76 37.59
CA PRO A 36 10.05 23.78 36.28
C PRO A 36 11.00 23.29 35.19
N CYS A 37 10.65 22.16 34.56
CA CYS A 37 11.45 21.57 33.49
C CYS A 37 11.64 22.63 32.38
N PRO A 38 12.89 23.02 32.04
CA PRO A 38 13.15 24.07 31.06
C PRO A 38 12.64 23.71 29.65
N ALA A 39 12.48 22.41 29.36
CA ALA A 39 11.92 21.92 28.10
C ALA A 39 10.38 21.78 28.11
N ARG A 40 9.68 22.19 29.18
CA ARG A 40 8.22 22.02 29.30
C ARG A 40 7.43 22.59 28.11
N ALA A 41 7.83 23.77 27.63
CA ALA A 41 7.21 24.41 26.46
C ALA A 41 7.33 23.58 25.16
N GLN A 42 8.33 22.68 25.07
CA GLN A 42 8.50 21.76 23.94
C GLN A 42 7.66 20.47 24.12
N CYS A 43 7.36 20.09 25.37
CA CYS A 43 6.68 18.82 25.67
C CYS A 43 5.15 18.96 25.78
N THR A 44 4.64 20.07 26.33
CA THR A 44 3.20 20.27 26.58
C THR A 44 2.78 21.72 26.40
N THR A 45 1.69 21.97 25.69
CA THR A 45 1.10 23.30 25.49
C THR A 45 0.11 23.72 26.58
N THR A 46 -0.29 22.81 27.48
CA THR A 46 -1.33 23.06 28.50
C THR A 46 -0.71 23.13 29.89
N ALA A 47 -1.09 24.15 30.67
CA ALA A 47 -0.58 24.37 32.02
C ALA A 47 -1.11 23.35 33.05
N ASP A 48 -2.36 22.89 32.90
CA ASP A 48 -3.09 22.19 33.96
C ASP A 48 -3.36 20.70 33.72
N SER A 49 -3.12 20.17 32.51
CA SER A 49 -3.46 18.78 32.18
C SER A 49 -2.22 17.94 31.86
N ALA A 50 -1.93 16.94 32.70
CA ALA A 50 -0.97 15.89 32.37
C ALA A 50 -1.51 15.05 31.20
N ARG A 51 -0.73 14.88 30.12
CA ARG A 51 -1.08 13.95 29.05
C ARG A 51 -0.93 12.52 29.56
N THR A 52 -1.94 11.68 29.32
CA THR A 52 -1.83 10.23 29.59
C THR A 52 -1.04 9.60 28.46
N VAL A 53 0.06 8.91 28.78
CA VAL A 53 0.84 8.15 27.81
C VAL A 53 0.54 6.67 28.01
N GLY A 54 0.07 6.02 26.95
CA GLY A 54 -0.14 4.57 26.95
C GLY A 54 1.12 3.87 26.46
N PHE A 55 1.66 2.97 27.27
CA PHE A 55 2.75 2.09 26.86
C PHE A 55 2.18 0.72 26.48
N PRO A 56 2.57 0.15 25.33
CA PRO A 56 2.22 -1.22 25.04
C PRO A 56 2.87 -2.15 26.08
N PRO A 57 2.19 -3.24 26.49
CA PRO A 57 2.80 -4.28 27.32
C PRO A 57 4.14 -4.73 26.75
N ARG A 58 5.06 -5.13 27.63
CA ARG A 58 6.45 -5.45 27.28
C ARG A 58 6.53 -6.44 26.12
N GLU A 59 5.68 -7.46 26.13
CA GLU A 59 5.63 -8.51 25.12
C GLU A 59 5.29 -7.93 23.73
N LEU A 60 4.29 -7.04 23.68
CA LEU A 60 3.87 -6.39 22.44
C LEU A 60 4.94 -5.42 21.94
N ARG A 61 5.57 -4.66 22.86
CA ARG A 61 6.70 -3.78 22.52
C ARG A 61 7.85 -4.57 21.91
N ASP A 62 8.25 -5.66 22.56
CA ASP A 62 9.39 -6.48 22.12
C ASP A 62 9.07 -7.18 20.79
N LEU A 63 7.81 -7.59 20.55
CA LEU A 63 7.34 -8.06 19.24
C LEU A 63 7.44 -6.97 18.17
N GLN A 64 6.96 -5.75 18.45
CA GLN A 64 7.03 -4.64 17.50
C GLN A 64 8.47 -4.29 17.14
N LEU A 65 9.38 -4.28 18.10
CA LEU A 65 10.81 -4.01 17.87
C LEU A 65 11.43 -5.08 16.95
N ARG A 66 11.17 -6.37 17.23
CA ARG A 66 11.64 -7.47 16.37
C ARG A 66 11.10 -7.35 14.94
N VAL A 67 9.80 -7.14 14.78
CA VAL A 67 9.18 -6.98 13.46
C VAL A 67 9.74 -5.78 12.72
N ARG A 68 9.97 -4.64 13.38
CA ARG A 68 10.60 -3.47 12.76
C ARG A 68 12.04 -3.73 12.31
N ALA A 69 12.80 -4.52 13.08
CA ALA A 69 14.15 -4.92 12.68
C ALA A 69 14.11 -5.84 11.44
N GLU A 70 13.20 -6.82 11.42
CA GLU A 70 12.97 -7.70 10.26
C GLU A 70 12.57 -6.90 9.01
N GLN A 71 11.75 -5.84 9.16
CA GLN A 71 11.35 -4.97 8.05
C GLN A 71 12.53 -4.28 7.34
N GLN A 72 13.67 -4.12 8.02
CA GLN A 72 14.83 -3.49 7.41
C GLN A 72 15.59 -4.42 6.49
N THR A 73 15.40 -5.75 6.58
CA THR A 73 16.17 -6.70 5.76
C THR A 73 15.73 -6.68 4.29
N PRO A 74 16.66 -6.93 3.34
CA PRO A 74 16.33 -6.99 1.92
C PRO A 74 15.27 -8.04 1.59
N GLU A 75 15.35 -9.23 2.21
CA GLU A 75 14.43 -10.35 1.96
C GLU A 75 13.00 -10.02 2.42
N TRP A 76 12.87 -9.25 3.50
CA TRP A 76 11.57 -8.75 3.94
C TRP A 76 11.02 -7.74 2.94
N LYS A 77 11.84 -6.76 2.52
CA LYS A 77 11.46 -5.74 1.54
C LYS A 77 11.03 -6.34 0.21
N THR A 78 11.76 -7.32 -0.30
CA THR A 78 11.42 -8.03 -1.55
C THR A 78 10.08 -8.73 -1.45
N ARG A 79 9.82 -9.44 -0.34
CA ARG A 79 8.51 -10.09 -0.12
C ARG A 79 7.38 -9.08 0.03
N TYR A 80 7.64 -7.93 0.66
CA TYR A 80 6.64 -6.91 0.93
C TYR A 80 6.42 -5.94 -0.26
N ALA A 81 7.31 -5.92 -1.25
CA ALA A 81 7.25 -5.00 -2.40
C ALA A 81 5.90 -5.06 -3.14
N VAL A 82 5.36 -6.27 -3.34
CA VAL A 82 4.05 -6.46 -4.00
C VAL A 82 2.94 -5.73 -3.24
N ARG A 83 2.90 -5.90 -1.92
CA ARG A 83 1.91 -5.26 -1.06
C ARG A 83 2.09 -3.75 -1.02
N SER A 84 3.34 -3.29 -0.89
CA SER A 84 3.68 -1.86 -0.91
C SER A 84 3.21 -1.20 -2.21
N GLY A 85 3.36 -1.86 -3.37
CA GLY A 85 2.87 -1.35 -4.65
C GLY A 85 1.35 -1.15 -4.69
N VAL A 86 0.58 -2.08 -4.12
CA VAL A 86 -0.88 -1.96 -4.01
C VAL A 86 -1.26 -0.82 -3.06
N GLU A 87 -0.63 -0.75 -1.88
CA GLU A 87 -0.89 0.30 -0.89
C GLU A 87 -0.54 1.69 -1.44
N GLY A 88 0.57 1.81 -2.18
CA GLY A 88 0.96 3.02 -2.88
C GLY A 88 -0.06 3.45 -3.93
N THR A 89 -0.57 2.51 -4.71
CA THR A 89 -1.65 2.78 -5.68
C THR A 89 -2.92 3.25 -4.97
N VAL A 90 -3.37 2.56 -3.91
CA VAL A 90 -4.54 3.00 -3.12
C VAL A 90 -4.33 4.40 -2.54
N ASN A 91 -3.12 4.72 -2.09
CA ASN A 91 -2.78 6.03 -1.56
C ASN A 91 -2.86 7.13 -2.64
N GLU A 92 -2.33 6.88 -3.83
CA GLU A 92 -2.41 7.77 -5.01
C GLU A 92 -3.87 8.04 -5.38
N PHE A 93 -4.69 7.00 -5.51
CA PHE A 93 -6.12 7.14 -5.76
C PHE A 93 -6.83 7.96 -4.68
N ALA A 94 -6.59 7.64 -3.41
CA ALA A 94 -7.29 8.26 -2.29
C ALA A 94 -6.89 9.73 -2.08
N HIS A 95 -5.59 10.03 -2.08
CA HIS A 95 -5.05 11.34 -1.71
C HIS A 95 -4.69 12.19 -2.93
N GLY A 96 -4.15 11.59 -4.00
CA GLY A 96 -3.82 12.30 -5.24
C GLY A 96 -5.05 12.67 -6.06
N HIS A 97 -6.03 11.76 -6.14
CA HIS A 97 -7.22 11.97 -6.99
C HIS A 97 -8.56 12.03 -6.24
N GLY A 98 -8.53 12.08 -4.90
CA GLY A 98 -9.72 12.33 -4.09
C GLY A 98 -10.80 11.24 -4.18
N MET A 99 -10.43 9.99 -4.50
CA MET A 99 -11.36 8.89 -4.80
C MET A 99 -12.35 8.57 -3.65
N ARG A 100 -12.01 8.96 -2.41
CA ARG A 100 -12.88 8.81 -1.22
C ARG A 100 -14.10 9.75 -1.24
N ARG A 101 -14.13 10.75 -2.12
CA ARG A 101 -15.22 11.73 -2.24
C ARG A 101 -15.84 11.63 -3.62
N CYS A 102 -17.10 11.21 -3.68
CA CYS A 102 -17.88 11.23 -4.92
C CYS A 102 -18.82 12.43 -4.92
N ARG A 103 -18.81 13.23 -5.99
CA ARG A 103 -19.69 14.41 -6.13
C ARG A 103 -21.16 14.01 -6.26
N TYR A 104 -21.42 12.82 -6.78
CA TYR A 104 -22.76 12.32 -7.05
C TYR A 104 -23.11 11.14 -6.14
N ARG A 105 -24.40 11.00 -5.79
CA ARG A 105 -24.89 9.88 -4.99
C ARG A 105 -25.29 8.70 -5.88
N GLY A 106 -24.99 7.49 -5.43
CA GLY A 106 -25.35 6.22 -6.09
C GLY A 106 -24.13 5.41 -6.57
N GLN A 107 -24.19 4.09 -6.40
CA GLN A 107 -23.08 3.17 -6.71
C GLN A 107 -22.63 3.23 -8.17
N GLY A 108 -23.57 3.31 -9.13
CA GLY A 108 -23.21 3.39 -10.55
C GLY A 108 -22.43 4.66 -10.91
N LYS A 109 -22.78 5.81 -10.33
CA LYS A 109 -22.06 7.07 -10.56
C LYS A 109 -20.70 7.08 -9.87
N ALA A 110 -20.60 6.51 -8.67
CA ALA A 110 -19.34 6.33 -7.98
C ALA A 110 -18.39 5.40 -8.77
N HIS A 111 -18.90 4.29 -9.29
CA HIS A 111 -18.14 3.37 -10.12
C HIS A 111 -17.60 4.06 -11.37
N LEU A 112 -18.43 4.82 -12.09
CA LEU A 112 -17.98 5.59 -13.25
C LEU A 112 -16.87 6.58 -12.89
N GLN A 113 -17.01 7.31 -11.78
CA GLN A 113 -15.96 8.21 -11.29
C GLN A 113 -14.66 7.42 -11.04
N HIS A 114 -14.73 6.27 -10.35
CA HIS A 114 -13.55 5.45 -10.06
C HIS A 114 -12.86 4.92 -11.32
N VAL A 115 -13.63 4.47 -12.32
CA VAL A 115 -13.08 4.01 -13.61
C VAL A 115 -12.38 5.16 -14.33
N LEU A 116 -13.00 6.33 -14.42
CA LEU A 116 -12.39 7.50 -15.06
C LEU A 116 -11.14 7.97 -14.32
N THR A 117 -11.15 7.96 -12.98
CA THR A 117 -9.95 8.25 -12.19
C THR A 117 -8.84 7.22 -12.46
N ALA A 118 -9.15 5.93 -12.58
CA ALA A 118 -8.15 4.91 -12.89
C ALA A 118 -7.53 5.08 -14.27
N ILE A 119 -8.33 5.50 -15.25
CA ILE A 119 -7.83 5.86 -16.58
C ILE A 119 -6.88 7.07 -16.48
N ALA A 120 -7.26 8.12 -15.75
CA ALA A 120 -6.42 9.31 -15.57
C ALA A 120 -5.07 8.98 -14.91
N VAL A 121 -5.08 8.20 -13.82
CA VAL A 121 -3.86 7.69 -13.16
C VAL A 121 -2.96 6.94 -14.13
N ASN A 122 -3.52 6.04 -14.95
CA ASN A 122 -2.74 5.30 -15.92
C ASN A 122 -2.11 6.21 -16.99
N ILE A 123 -2.83 7.24 -17.45
CA ILE A 123 -2.30 8.22 -18.40
C ILE A 123 -1.15 9.02 -17.77
N GLU A 124 -1.31 9.49 -16.53
CA GLU A 124 -0.28 10.23 -15.81
C GLU A 124 0.99 9.38 -15.64
N ARG A 125 0.84 8.12 -15.21
CA ARG A 125 1.96 7.17 -15.09
C ARG A 125 2.68 6.95 -16.42
N LEU A 126 1.94 6.79 -17.52
CA LEU A 126 2.52 6.66 -18.85
C LEU A 126 3.24 7.95 -19.29
N SER A 127 2.72 9.13 -18.93
CA SER A 127 3.32 10.42 -19.28
C SER A 127 4.66 10.68 -18.59
N GLY A 128 4.88 10.08 -17.41
CA GLY A 128 6.12 10.19 -16.66
C GLY A 128 7.19 9.17 -17.04
N LEU A 129 6.88 8.21 -17.93
CA LEU A 129 7.87 7.26 -18.42
C LEU A 129 8.78 7.95 -19.43
N PRO A 130 10.10 7.72 -19.38
CA PRO A 130 10.98 8.15 -20.45
C PRO A 130 10.53 7.50 -21.77
N PRO A 131 10.72 8.17 -22.92
CA PRO A 131 10.48 7.54 -24.20
C PRO A 131 11.31 6.26 -24.27
N ALA A 132 10.66 5.12 -24.51
CA ALA A 132 11.36 3.87 -24.64
C ALA A 132 12.27 3.95 -25.87
N GLU A 133 13.59 3.83 -25.68
CA GLU A 133 14.56 3.73 -26.79
C GLU A 133 14.40 2.40 -27.55
N GLU A 134 13.85 1.38 -26.88
CA GLU A 134 13.55 0.07 -27.47
C GLU A 134 12.06 -0.08 -27.80
N ALA A 135 11.78 -0.70 -28.96
CA ALA A 135 10.42 -1.00 -29.38
C ALA A 135 9.70 -1.83 -28.29
N PRO A 136 8.44 -1.50 -27.93
CA PRO A 136 7.71 -2.25 -26.92
C PRO A 136 7.65 -3.74 -27.26
N ILE A 137 7.92 -4.60 -26.28
CA ILE A 137 7.77 -6.05 -26.45
C ILE A 137 6.34 -6.32 -26.93
N PRO A 138 6.14 -7.01 -28.07
CA PRO A 138 4.81 -7.23 -28.60
C PRO A 138 3.97 -7.98 -27.58
N ARG A 139 2.81 -7.41 -27.23
CA ARG A 139 1.87 -8.06 -26.31
C ARG A 139 1.41 -9.38 -26.92
N ARG A 140 1.26 -10.41 -26.08
CA ARG A 140 0.62 -11.67 -26.50
C ARG A 140 -0.77 -11.33 -27.08
N PRO A 141 -1.15 -11.92 -28.23
CA PRO A 141 -2.46 -11.68 -28.81
C PRO A 141 -3.57 -11.98 -27.80
N THR A 142 -4.58 -11.11 -27.73
CA THR A 142 -5.78 -11.41 -26.93
C THR A 142 -6.58 -12.53 -27.59
N ALA A 143 -7.43 -13.23 -26.84
CA ALA A 143 -8.30 -14.28 -27.39
C ALA A 143 -9.13 -13.78 -28.59
N PHE A 144 -9.57 -12.52 -28.56
CA PHE A 144 -10.26 -11.89 -29.68
C PHE A 144 -9.35 -11.69 -30.91
N GLN A 145 -8.10 -11.27 -30.71
CA GLN A 145 -7.15 -11.15 -31.81
C GLN A 145 -6.84 -12.52 -32.43
N SER A 146 -6.66 -13.55 -31.62
CA SER A 146 -6.51 -14.93 -32.11
C SER A 146 -7.74 -15.42 -32.88
N TYR A 147 -8.95 -15.07 -32.44
CA TYR A 147 -10.19 -15.38 -33.15
C TYR A 147 -10.25 -14.69 -34.52
N LEU A 148 -9.86 -13.41 -34.61
CA LEU A 148 -9.81 -12.69 -35.89
C LEU A 148 -8.81 -13.32 -36.86
N ASP A 149 -7.63 -13.69 -36.36
CA ASP A 149 -6.59 -14.33 -37.17
C ASP A 149 -7.05 -15.69 -37.71
N GLN A 150 -7.70 -16.50 -36.87
CA GLN A 150 -8.26 -17.81 -37.27
C GLN A 150 -9.35 -17.70 -38.33
N ARG A 151 -10.03 -16.56 -38.42
CA ARG A 151 -11.13 -16.29 -39.36
C ARG A 151 -10.69 -15.45 -40.55
N GLU A 152 -9.39 -15.15 -40.66
CA GLU A 152 -8.80 -14.29 -41.69
C GLU A 152 -9.47 -12.91 -41.77
N LEU A 153 -10.00 -12.43 -40.65
CA LEU A 153 -10.70 -11.15 -40.58
C LEU A 153 -9.69 -10.01 -40.41
N PRO A 154 -9.73 -8.97 -41.28
CA PRO A 154 -8.77 -7.88 -41.21
C PRO A 154 -8.94 -7.10 -39.90
N ARG A 155 -7.84 -6.97 -39.15
CA ARG A 155 -7.80 -6.14 -37.93
C ARG A 155 -7.98 -4.67 -38.33
N LEU A 156 -8.85 -3.93 -37.64
CA LEU A 156 -9.03 -2.49 -37.91
C LEU A 156 -7.70 -1.73 -37.74
N LYS A 157 -7.44 -0.78 -38.65
CA LYS A 157 -6.18 -0.02 -38.70
C LYS A 157 -5.91 0.83 -37.44
N SER A 158 -6.94 1.14 -36.66
CA SER A 158 -6.83 1.90 -35.39
C SER A 158 -6.14 1.13 -34.25
N TRP A 159 -5.83 -0.16 -34.45
CA TRP A 159 -5.12 -1.01 -33.48
C TRP A 159 -3.62 -1.14 -33.76
N ARG A 160 -3.09 -0.44 -34.77
CA ARG A 160 -1.64 -0.40 -34.99
C ARG A 160 -1.00 0.54 -33.97
N THR A 161 0.12 0.10 -33.41
CA THR A 161 1.14 1.01 -32.90
C THR A 161 1.51 1.99 -34.01
N LEU A 162 1.43 3.30 -33.74
CA LEU A 162 2.01 4.32 -34.61
C LEU A 162 3.49 3.99 -34.80
N GLY A 163 3.84 3.54 -36.01
CA GLY A 163 5.17 3.03 -36.33
C GLY A 163 5.20 2.56 -37.77
N SER A 164 5.31 3.54 -38.67
CA SER A 164 5.85 3.41 -40.03
C SER A 164 6.79 4.59 -40.18
#